data_AF-A0A7S0LH35-F1
#
_entry.id   AF-A0A7S0LH35-F1
#
_cell.length_a   1.000
_cell.length_b   1.000
_cell.length_c   1.000
_cell.angle_alpha   90.00
_cell.angle_beta   90.00
_cell.angle_gamma   90.00
#
_symmetry.space_group_name_H-M   'P 1'
#
loop_
_entity.id
_entity.type
_entity.pdbx_description
1 polymer ?
#
loop_
_entity_poly.entity_id
_entity_poly.type
_entity_poly.pdbx_seq_one_letter_code
_entity_poly.pdbx_strand_id
1 'polypeptide(L)'
;CETSADCIDNSLFCVEENNPWGKPAGTCADREQQGFVCYNFDVCAAGLECRYVGNTAYCLPPLASEGAPCHLGETGDYCDANCASGVCCQSPQSQPTCREEGSSCATDEVRKFTCG
;
A
#
# COMPACT_ATOMS: atom_id res chain seq x y z
N CYS A 1 -20.29 3.96 16.74
CA CYS A 1 -20.42 3.42 15.38
C CYS A 1 -20.38 1.90 15.48
N GLU A 2 -21.07 1.22 14.59
CA GLU A 2 -20.98 -0.23 14.38
C GLU A 2 -20.22 -0.54 13.09
N THR A 3 -20.33 0.35 12.10
CA THR A 3 -19.58 0.28 10.83
C THR A 3 -18.99 1.65 10.49
N SER A 4 -17.99 1.68 9.61
CA SER A 4 -17.42 2.94 9.11
C SER A 4 -18.45 3.83 8.40
N ALA A 5 -19.57 3.27 7.93
CA ALA A 5 -20.67 4.03 7.34
C ALA A 5 -21.46 4.86 8.37
N ASP A 6 -21.35 4.56 9.66
CA ASP A 6 -21.99 5.35 10.73
C ASP A 6 -21.22 6.62 11.07
N CYS A 7 -19.97 6.74 10.59
CA CYS A 7 -19.16 7.92 10.79
C CYS A 7 -19.58 9.01 9.80
N ILE A 8 -19.84 10.22 10.31
CA ILE A 8 -20.41 11.34 9.54
C ILE A 8 -19.49 11.79 8.38
N ASP A 9 -18.18 11.59 8.53
CA ASP A 9 -17.17 11.98 7.56
C ASP A 9 -16.47 10.72 7.00
N ASN A 10 -16.33 10.68 5.66
CA ASN A 10 -15.59 9.65 4.94
C ASN A 10 -14.08 9.65 5.26
N SER A 11 -13.58 10.71 5.90
CA SER A 11 -12.22 10.75 6.47
C SER A 11 -12.05 9.91 7.73
N LEU A 12 -13.17 9.43 8.31
CA LEU A 12 -13.19 8.63 9.53
C LEU A 12 -13.51 7.17 9.23
N PHE A 13 -13.16 6.30 10.18
CA PHE A 13 -13.51 4.88 10.18
C PHE A 13 -13.99 4.46 11.56
N CYS A 14 -14.73 3.36 11.64
CA CYS A 14 -15.17 2.82 12.91
C CYS A 14 -14.13 1.89 13.54
N VAL A 15 -13.68 2.21 14.75
CA VAL A 15 -12.68 1.43 15.47
C VAL A 15 -13.26 0.08 15.90
N GLU A 16 -12.63 -1.00 15.46
CA GLU A 16 -13.02 -2.38 15.80
C GLU A 16 -12.55 -2.78 17.20
N GLU A 17 -13.24 -3.75 17.81
CA GLU A 17 -12.96 -4.23 19.18
C GLU A 17 -11.54 -4.79 19.38
N ASN A 18 -10.97 -5.39 18.33
CA ASN A 18 -9.65 -6.02 18.36
C ASN A 18 -8.57 -5.17 17.66
N ASN A 19 -8.71 -3.84 17.65
CA ASN A 19 -7.72 -2.97 17.03
C ASN A 19 -6.37 -3.00 17.80
N PRO A 20 -5.23 -3.04 17.10
CA PRO A 20 -3.90 -3.13 17.73
C PRO A 20 -3.44 -1.83 18.39
N TRP A 21 -4.19 -0.73 18.26
CA TRP A 21 -3.81 0.59 18.78
C TRP A 21 -4.40 0.91 20.14
N GLY A 22 -5.24 0.04 20.69
CA GLY A 22 -5.94 0.28 21.95
C GLY A 22 -6.91 1.47 21.88
N LYS A 23 -7.36 1.86 20.69
CA LYS A 23 -8.41 2.88 20.54
C LYS A 23 -9.75 2.28 21.02
N PRO A 24 -10.64 3.06 21.64
CA PRO A 24 -11.92 2.53 22.11
C PRO A 24 -12.79 2.00 20.96
N ALA A 25 -13.26 0.76 21.09
CA ALA A 25 -14.17 0.14 20.13
C ALA A 25 -15.45 0.98 19.95
N GLY A 26 -15.98 1.01 18.73
CA GLY A 26 -17.22 1.71 18.41
C GLY A 26 -17.11 3.23 18.41
N THR A 27 -15.89 3.78 18.36
CA THR A 27 -15.63 5.21 18.14
C THR A 27 -15.19 5.48 16.71
N CYS A 28 -15.55 6.65 16.17
CA CYS A 28 -15.04 7.11 14.89
C CYS A 28 -13.66 7.74 15.08
N ALA A 29 -12.68 7.30 14.31
CA ALA A 29 -11.31 7.81 14.33
C ALA A 29 -10.83 8.18 12.93
N ASP A 30 -9.85 9.08 12.84
CA ASP A 30 -9.23 9.48 11.57
C ASP A 30 -8.61 8.28 10.86
N ARG A 31 -8.82 8.22 9.54
CA ARG A 31 -8.16 7.27 8.66
C ARG A 31 -6.67 7.58 8.54
N GLU A 32 -5.88 6.52 8.50
CA GLU A 32 -4.43 6.58 8.38
C GLU A 32 -4.00 6.97 6.96
N GLN A 33 -2.96 7.80 6.90
CA GLN A 33 -2.40 8.32 5.64
C GLN A 33 -1.42 7.30 5.02
N GLN A 34 -0.97 7.58 3.80
CA GLN A 34 0.01 6.74 3.12
C GLN A 34 1.28 6.54 3.97
N GLY A 35 1.76 5.31 4.06
CA GLY A 35 2.96 4.92 4.81
C GLY A 35 2.73 4.64 6.29
N PHE A 36 1.54 4.90 6.82
CA PHE A 36 1.19 4.54 8.19
C PHE A 36 0.77 3.07 8.29
N VAL A 37 1.01 2.47 9.45
CA VAL A 37 0.60 1.09 9.74
C VAL A 37 -0.91 0.99 9.68
N CYS A 38 -1.42 -0.14 9.21
CA CYS A 38 -2.85 -0.44 9.20
C CYS A 38 -3.09 -1.87 9.66
N TYR A 39 -4.34 -2.18 10.01
CA TYR A 39 -4.74 -3.53 10.45
C TYR A 39 -6.01 -4.05 9.78
N ASN A 40 -6.74 -3.19 9.05
CA ASN A 40 -7.85 -3.57 8.20
C ASN A 40 -7.96 -2.57 7.03
N PHE A 41 -8.87 -2.81 6.09
CA PHE A 41 -9.05 -1.94 4.91
C PHE A 41 -9.67 -0.57 5.24
N ASP A 42 -10.55 -0.52 6.23
CA ASP A 42 -11.29 0.70 6.61
C ASP A 42 -10.41 1.73 7.30
N VAL A 43 -9.28 1.30 7.84
CA VAL A 43 -8.29 2.17 8.46
C VAL A 43 -7.70 3.19 7.49
N CYS A 44 -7.49 2.83 6.23
CA CYS A 44 -6.76 3.68 5.30
C CYS A 44 -7.63 4.78 4.70
N ALA A 45 -7.01 5.93 4.40
CA ALA A 45 -7.67 7.03 3.71
C ALA A 45 -8.15 6.60 2.31
N ALA A 46 -9.11 7.34 1.76
CA ALA A 46 -9.66 7.06 0.44
C ALA A 46 -8.56 7.03 -0.64
N GLY A 47 -8.60 6.01 -1.51
CA GLY A 47 -7.57 5.81 -2.53
C GLY A 47 -6.31 5.11 -2.04
N LEU A 48 -6.32 4.58 -0.82
CA LEU A 48 -5.26 3.71 -0.28
C LEU A 48 -5.83 2.34 0.09
N GLU A 49 -4.97 1.33 0.10
CA GLU A 49 -5.26 -0.04 0.48
C GLU A 49 -4.32 -0.45 1.62
N CYS A 50 -4.87 -1.18 2.60
CA CYS A 50 -4.05 -1.78 3.64
C CYS A 50 -3.35 -3.02 3.08
N ARG A 51 -2.03 -2.94 2.85
CA ARG A 51 -1.23 -4.00 2.21
C ARG A 51 -0.05 -4.40 3.09
N TYR A 52 0.26 -5.70 3.12
CA TYR A 52 1.38 -6.24 3.87
C TYR A 52 2.71 -6.02 3.14
N VAL A 53 3.69 -5.49 3.86
CA VAL A 53 5.11 -5.43 3.48
C VAL A 53 5.88 -6.23 4.53
N GLY A 54 6.30 -7.44 4.15
CA GLY A 54 6.75 -8.44 5.11
C GLY A 54 5.63 -8.81 6.10
N ASN A 55 5.88 -8.64 7.40
CA ASN A 55 4.93 -8.98 8.47
C ASN A 55 4.09 -7.80 8.98
N THR A 56 4.27 -6.60 8.40
CA THR A 56 3.57 -5.38 8.82
C THR A 56 2.70 -4.88 7.69
N ALA A 57 1.45 -4.51 7.97
CA ALA A 57 0.58 -3.89 6.97
C ALA A 57 0.64 -2.37 7.04
N TYR A 58 0.64 -1.72 5.88
CA TYR A 58 0.70 -0.28 5.71
C TYR A 58 -0.38 0.21 4.76
N CYS A 59 -0.85 1.43 4.96
CA CYS A 59 -1.69 2.13 3.99
C CYS A 59 -0.84 2.54 2.80
N LEU A 60 -1.05 1.89 1.66
CA LEU A 60 -0.30 2.12 0.45
C LEU A 60 -1.25 2.43 -0.71
N PRO A 61 -0.81 3.12 -1.76
CA PRO A 61 -1.61 3.27 -2.97
C PRO A 61 -2.05 1.91 -3.51
N PRO A 62 -3.21 1.82 -4.19
CA PRO A 62 -3.65 0.58 -4.83
C PRO A 62 -2.61 0.08 -5.81
N LEU A 63 -2.62 -1.23 -6.02
CA LEU A 63 -1.73 -1.86 -6.98
C LEU A 63 -2.05 -1.41 -8.41
N ALA A 64 -1.07 -0.80 -9.04
CA ALA A 64 -1.04 -0.35 -10.41
C ALA A 64 -0.85 -1.55 -11.35
N SER A 65 -1.71 -1.63 -12.37
CA SER A 65 -1.64 -2.66 -13.41
C SER A 65 -0.45 -2.41 -14.36
N GLU A 66 -0.17 -3.37 -15.24
CA GLU A 66 0.84 -3.20 -16.30
C GLU A 66 0.60 -1.91 -17.11
N GLY A 67 1.67 -1.19 -17.42
CA GLY A 67 1.65 0.07 -18.17
C GLY A 67 1.26 1.30 -17.34
N ALA A 68 0.78 1.12 -16.10
CA ALA A 68 0.49 2.23 -15.21
C ALA A 68 1.78 2.86 -14.65
N PRO A 69 1.77 4.17 -14.36
CA PRO A 69 2.89 4.82 -13.68
C PRO A 69 3.15 4.18 -12.31
N CYS A 70 4.41 4.12 -11.92
CA CYS A 70 4.83 3.64 -10.61
C CYS A 70 5.83 4.60 -9.97
N HIS A 71 6.02 4.45 -8.66
CA HIS A 71 7.00 5.20 -7.91
C HIS A 71 8.15 4.26 -7.54
N LEU A 72 9.39 4.71 -7.74
CA LEU A 72 10.56 4.06 -7.16
C LEU A 72 10.71 4.60 -5.74
N GLY A 73 10.80 3.71 -4.74
CA GLY A 73 11.07 4.14 -3.36
C GLY A 73 12.39 4.93 -3.27
N GLU A 74 12.52 5.79 -2.24
CA GLU A 74 13.70 6.66 -2.04
C GLU A 74 15.03 5.87 -1.91
N THR A 75 14.97 4.58 -1.61
CA THR A 75 16.15 3.70 -1.47
C THR A 75 16.58 3.04 -2.78
N GLY A 76 15.88 3.27 -3.89
CA GLY A 76 16.13 2.54 -5.14
C GLY A 76 15.67 1.08 -5.09
N ASP A 77 14.89 0.70 -4.06
CA ASP A 77 14.25 -0.59 -3.97
C ASP A 77 13.05 -0.64 -4.93
N TYR A 78 13.21 -1.39 -6.01
CA TYR A 78 12.17 -1.70 -7.01
C TYR A 78 10.95 -2.43 -6.43
N CYS A 79 11.03 -2.86 -5.16
CA CYS A 79 10.01 -3.61 -4.44
C CYS A 79 9.01 -2.74 -3.67
N ASP A 80 9.26 -1.43 -3.52
CA ASP A 80 8.27 -0.46 -3.02
C ASP A 80 7.35 0.08 -4.13
N ALA A 81 7.55 -0.44 -5.35
CA ALA A 81 6.71 -0.20 -6.49
C ALA A 81 5.25 -0.52 -6.18
N ASN A 82 4.36 0.41 -6.48
CA ASN A 82 2.91 0.22 -6.44
C ASN A 82 2.43 -0.86 -7.45
N CYS A 83 3.28 -1.66 -8.07
CA CYS A 83 2.92 -2.55 -9.16
C CYS A 83 2.31 -3.85 -8.63
N ALA A 84 1.25 -4.35 -9.29
CA ALA A 84 0.61 -5.61 -8.94
C ALA A 84 1.59 -6.82 -8.86
N SER A 85 1.17 -7.91 -8.23
CA SER A 85 2.00 -9.12 -8.19
C SER A 85 2.35 -9.60 -9.61
N GLY A 86 3.62 -9.91 -9.87
CA GLY A 86 4.11 -10.29 -11.20
C GLY A 86 4.39 -9.11 -12.16
N VAL A 87 4.33 -7.86 -11.68
CA VAL A 87 4.81 -6.68 -12.42
C VAL A 87 5.80 -5.87 -11.57
N CYS A 88 6.90 -5.41 -12.17
CA CYS A 88 7.91 -4.58 -11.51
C CYS A 88 7.87 -3.13 -12.01
N CYS A 89 8.25 -2.17 -11.17
CA CYS A 89 8.39 -0.78 -11.60
C CYS A 89 9.69 -0.58 -12.38
N GLN A 90 9.61 -0.30 -13.67
CA GLN A 90 10.79 -0.04 -14.49
C GLN A 90 10.95 1.47 -14.72
N SER A 91 12.18 1.96 -14.61
CA SER A 91 12.55 3.34 -14.95
C SER A 91 13.54 3.38 -16.12
N PRO A 92 13.07 3.14 -17.36
CA PRO A 92 13.95 3.29 -18.52
C PRO A 92 14.12 4.78 -18.91
N GLN A 93 13.19 5.66 -18.54
CA GLN A 93 13.11 7.08 -18.91
C GLN A 93 12.31 7.82 -17.82
N SER A 94 12.33 9.15 -17.80
CA SER A 94 11.86 10.09 -16.74
C SER A 94 10.49 9.86 -16.07
N GLN A 95 9.75 8.81 -16.44
CA GLN A 95 8.50 8.34 -15.82
C GLN A 95 8.55 6.81 -15.62
N PRO A 96 8.62 6.32 -14.37
CA PRO A 96 8.62 4.89 -14.10
C PRO A 96 7.24 4.26 -14.40
N THR A 97 7.20 3.03 -14.95
CA THR A 97 5.96 2.29 -15.25
C THR A 97 6.03 0.82 -14.83
N CYS A 98 4.89 0.25 -14.45
CA CYS A 98 4.76 -1.18 -14.12
C CYS A 98 4.86 -2.05 -15.38
N ARG A 99 5.67 -3.11 -15.33
CA ARG A 99 5.94 -4.03 -16.47
C ARG A 99 5.96 -5.47 -16.00
N GLU A 100 5.52 -6.42 -16.83
CA GLU A 100 5.53 -7.85 -16.49
C GLU A 100 6.92 -8.38 -16.10
N GLU A 101 6.93 -9.21 -15.07
CA GLU A 101 8.09 -9.90 -14.52
C GLU A 101 8.58 -10.96 -15.52
N GLY A 102 9.43 -10.54 -16.45
CA GLY A 102 9.99 -11.42 -17.48
C GLY A 102 10.63 -10.70 -18.67
N SER A 103 10.32 -9.41 -18.88
CA SER A 103 10.87 -8.66 -20.01
C SER A 103 12.21 -7.96 -19.71
N SER A 104 12.49 -7.63 -18.44
CA SER A 104 13.71 -6.89 -18.04
C SER A 104 13.80 -6.55 -16.55
N CYS A 105 12.96 -7.13 -15.67
CA CYS A 105 12.97 -6.83 -14.23
C CYS A 105 14.26 -7.26 -13.49
N ALA A 106 15.24 -7.83 -14.20
CA ALA A 106 16.45 -8.39 -13.62
C ALA A 106 17.68 -8.17 -14.51
N THR A 107 18.04 -6.93 -14.82
CA THR A 107 19.39 -6.51 -15.26
C THR A 107 19.39 -4.98 -15.17
N ASP A 108 19.89 -4.33 -14.13
CA ASP A 108 21.27 -4.38 -13.66
C ASP A 108 21.33 -4.07 -12.14
N GLU A 109 22.13 -4.85 -11.41
CA GLU A 109 22.68 -4.55 -10.08
C GLU A 109 21.79 -4.42 -8.82
N VAL A 110 20.48 -4.68 -8.83
CA VAL A 110 19.70 -4.62 -7.57
C VAL A 110 19.40 -5.98 -6.95
N ARG A 111 19.86 -6.08 -5.70
CA ARG A 111 19.75 -7.20 -4.76
C ARG A 111 18.39 -7.88 -4.89
N LYS A 112 18.43 -9.17 -5.24
CA LYS A 112 17.30 -10.10 -5.10
C LYS A 112 16.85 -10.09 -3.64
N PHE A 113 15.92 -9.22 -3.28
CA PHE A 113 15.03 -9.51 -2.18
C PHE A 113 13.92 -10.36 -2.77
N THR A 114 14.04 -11.67 -2.59
CA THR A 114 12.90 -12.58 -2.74
C THR A 114 11.76 -12.01 -1.90
N CYS A 115 10.67 -11.61 -2.54
CA CYS A 115 9.38 -11.45 -1.88
C CYS A 115 9.02 -12.83 -1.31
N GLY A 116 9.38 -13.05 -0.05
CA GLY A 116 9.09 -14.26 0.71
C GLY A 116 7.74 -14.17 1.39
#